data_AF-A0AAV4BCP5-F1
#
_entry.id   AF-A0AAV4BCP5-F1
#
_cell.length_a   1.000
_cell.length_b   1.000
_cell.length_c   1.000
_cell.angle_alpha   90.00
_cell.angle_beta   90.00
_cell.angle_gamma   90.00
#
_symmetry.space_group_name_H-M   'P 1'
#
loop_
_entity.id
_entity.type
_entity.pdbx_description
1 polymer ?
#
loop_
_entity_poly.entity_id
_entity_poly.type
_entity_poly.pdbx_seq_one_letter_code
_entity_poly.pdbx_strand_id
1 'polypeptide(L)'
;DSMEALIHHFKLFTEGFQVPPGATYTAVEAPKGEFGVYLISDGTNKPYRCKIKAPGFVHLSACDKMARKHMLADLVAIIDSRTAQAKINFQKMKTILTNKHISIETRKRALQCYIEPVLMYGCEAWTISKQIKNKLEATEMWFLRRMLRIPWTAKKTNERVLNEANKRRSRVRTIRKRQATFLGGVMRRGKLEHLVTTGKFEGKRSRARQREKIMDGLATWLGPGKVSDILAGVKDRDLWRDMIANAYKQGT
;
A
#
# COMPACT_ATOMS: atom_id res chain seq x y z
N ASP A 1 -1.27 -38.35 30.20
CA ASP A 1 -1.15 -38.01 28.76
C ASP A 1 -1.40 -39.24 27.91
N SER A 2 -2.39 -39.19 27.00
CA SER A 2 -2.76 -40.32 26.15
C SER A 2 -1.79 -40.48 24.98
N MET A 3 -1.35 -41.71 24.73
CA MET A 3 -0.52 -42.07 23.57
C MET A 3 -1.20 -41.70 22.24
N GLU A 4 -2.54 -41.76 22.17
CA GLU A 4 -3.31 -41.41 20.98
C GLU A 4 -3.16 -39.93 20.65
N ALA A 5 -3.14 -39.05 21.65
CA ALA A 5 -2.95 -37.62 21.45
C ALA A 5 -1.57 -37.32 20.85
N LEU A 6 -0.54 -38.08 21.23
CA LEU A 6 0.81 -37.94 20.70
C LEU A 6 0.90 -38.40 19.24
N ILE A 7 0.23 -39.50 18.90
CA ILE A 7 0.15 -40.02 17.52
C ILE A 7 -0.58 -39.01 16.62
N HIS A 8 -1.71 -38.48 17.07
CA HIS A 8 -2.46 -37.45 16.32
C HIS A 8 -1.66 -36.16 16.14
N HIS A 9 -0.94 -35.72 17.18
CA HIS A 9 -0.03 -34.58 17.09
C HIS A 9 1.05 -34.82 16.03
N PHE A 10 1.73 -35.96 16.06
CA PHE A 10 2.77 -36.28 15.09
C PHE A 10 2.23 -36.30 13.65
N LYS A 11 1.07 -36.93 13.42
CA LYS A 11 0.42 -36.99 12.10
C LYS A 11 0.00 -35.61 11.57
N LEU A 12 -0.59 -34.76 12.42
CA LEU A 12 -1.01 -33.41 12.03
C LEU A 12 0.17 -32.50 11.66
N PHE A 13 1.30 -32.61 12.35
CA PHE A 13 2.46 -31.74 12.09
C PHE A 13 3.35 -32.21 10.92
N THR A 14 3.36 -33.52 10.62
CA THR A 14 4.16 -34.08 9.53
C THR A 14 3.39 -34.19 8.22
N GLU A 15 2.22 -34.83 8.24
CA GLU A 15 1.39 -35.10 7.06
C GLU A 15 0.28 -34.05 6.87
N GLY A 16 -0.18 -33.41 7.95
CA GLY A 16 -1.33 -32.51 7.91
C GLY A 16 -2.66 -33.28 7.91
N PHE A 17 -3.79 -32.54 7.92
CA PHE A 17 -5.11 -33.14 7.81
C PHE A 17 -5.55 -33.22 6.35
N GLN A 18 -6.23 -34.30 5.99
CA GLN A 18 -6.82 -34.46 4.67
C GLN A 18 -8.17 -33.74 4.61
N VAL A 19 -8.39 -32.98 3.54
CA VAL A 19 -9.65 -32.26 3.33
C VAL A 19 -10.43 -32.99 2.25
N PRO A 20 -11.73 -33.31 2.44
CA PRO A 20 -12.54 -33.93 1.41
C PRO A 20 -12.47 -33.16 0.08
N PRO A 21 -12.49 -33.88 -1.06
CA PRO A 21 -12.47 -33.23 -2.37
C PRO A 21 -13.72 -32.38 -2.56
N GLY A 22 -13.55 -31.16 -3.07
CA GLY A 22 -14.65 -30.22 -3.25
C GLY A 22 -14.20 -28.78 -3.47
N ALA A 23 -15.13 -27.92 -3.88
CA ALA A 23 -14.91 -26.49 -4.02
C ALA A 23 -15.85 -25.72 -3.11
N THR A 24 -15.32 -24.74 -2.38
CA THR A 24 -16.11 -23.89 -1.49
C THR A 24 -15.73 -22.42 -1.65
N TYR A 25 -16.73 -21.56 -1.54
CA TYR A 25 -16.55 -20.12 -1.41
C TYR A 25 -17.09 -19.70 -0.05
N THR A 26 -16.21 -19.21 0.82
CA THR A 26 -16.61 -18.66 2.12
C THR A 26 -16.25 -17.20 2.17
N ALA A 27 -17.19 -16.38 2.64
CA ALA A 27 -17.04 -14.94 2.77
C ALA A 27 -17.24 -14.52 4.22
N VAL A 28 -16.40 -13.59 4.67
CA VAL A 28 -16.51 -12.94 5.99
C VAL A 28 -16.61 -11.45 5.77
N GLU A 29 -17.41 -10.77 6.59
CA GLU A 29 -17.48 -9.32 6.59
C GLU A 29 -16.20 -8.73 7.22
N ALA A 30 -15.27 -8.29 6.37
CA ALA A 30 -14.10 -7.57 6.82
C ALA A 30 -14.41 -6.07 6.94
N PRO A 31 -13.59 -5.28 7.66
CA PRO A 31 -13.77 -3.82 7.77
C PRO A 31 -13.74 -3.06 6.44
N LYS A 32 -13.39 -3.73 5.34
CA LYS A 32 -13.33 -3.19 3.99
C LYS A 32 -14.47 -3.71 3.09
N GLY A 33 -15.41 -4.49 3.60
CA GLY A 33 -16.44 -5.19 2.83
C GLY A 33 -16.22 -6.71 2.79
N GLU A 34 -16.89 -7.38 1.86
CA GLU A 34 -16.85 -8.83 1.70
C GLU A 34 -15.41 -9.33 1.40
N PHE A 35 -14.83 -10.08 2.34
CA PHE A 35 -13.57 -10.79 2.14
C PHE A 35 -13.87 -12.27 1.93
N GLY A 36 -13.65 -12.76 0.71
CA GLY A 36 -13.95 -14.14 0.35
C GLY A 36 -12.72 -14.95 0.00
N VAL A 37 -12.73 -16.22 0.37
CA VAL A 37 -11.73 -17.20 -0.04
C VAL A 37 -12.44 -18.30 -0.81
N TYR A 38 -12.01 -18.51 -2.06
CA TYR A 38 -12.43 -19.62 -2.90
C TYR A 38 -11.36 -20.71 -2.83
N LEU A 39 -11.70 -21.85 -2.25
CA LEU A 39 -10.81 -23.00 -2.08
C LEU A 39 -11.31 -24.18 -2.92
N ILE A 40 -10.38 -24.84 -3.60
CA ILE A 40 -10.59 -26.13 -4.26
C ILE A 40 -9.65 -27.13 -3.60
N SER A 41 -10.22 -28.24 -3.12
CA SER A 41 -9.52 -29.40 -2.58
C SER A 41 -9.67 -30.58 -3.54
N ASP A 42 -8.58 -31.28 -3.78
CA ASP A 42 -8.51 -32.53 -4.56
C ASP A 42 -8.48 -33.78 -3.67
N GLY A 43 -8.70 -33.64 -2.35
CA GLY A 43 -8.58 -34.74 -1.39
C GLY A 43 -7.20 -34.84 -0.73
N THR A 44 -6.23 -34.05 -1.17
CA THR A 44 -4.88 -34.05 -0.59
C THR A 44 -4.79 -33.15 0.65
N ASN A 45 -3.64 -33.18 1.32
CA ASN A 45 -3.32 -32.31 2.46
C ASN A 45 -3.01 -30.86 2.06
N LYS A 46 -2.90 -30.56 0.75
CA LYS A 46 -2.58 -29.24 0.23
C LYS A 46 -3.75 -28.71 -0.60
N PRO A 47 -4.11 -27.42 -0.47
CA PRO A 47 -5.17 -26.86 -1.29
C PRO A 47 -4.72 -26.82 -2.76
N TYR A 48 -5.49 -27.47 -3.64
CA TYR A 48 -5.24 -27.46 -5.08
C TYR A 48 -5.25 -26.04 -5.66
N ARG A 49 -6.23 -25.22 -5.24
CA ARG A 49 -6.30 -23.81 -5.62
C ARG A 49 -6.91 -22.97 -4.50
N CYS A 50 -6.24 -21.87 -4.17
CA CYS A 50 -6.77 -20.84 -3.28
C CYS A 50 -6.83 -19.51 -4.00
N LYS A 51 -8.05 -18.98 -4.20
CA LYS A 51 -8.27 -17.65 -4.78
C LYS A 51 -8.90 -16.73 -3.74
N ILE A 52 -8.18 -15.66 -3.41
CA ILE A 52 -8.65 -14.64 -2.47
C ILE A 52 -9.38 -13.53 -3.25
N LYS A 53 -10.62 -13.24 -2.86
CA LYS A 53 -11.39 -12.07 -3.27
C LYS A 53 -11.17 -10.96 -2.24
N ALA A 54 -10.19 -10.10 -2.51
CA ALA A 54 -9.92 -8.93 -1.69
C ALA A 54 -10.93 -7.80 -2.01
N PRO A 55 -11.65 -7.24 -1.02
CA PRO A 55 -12.67 -6.22 -1.26
C PRO A 55 -12.10 -4.95 -1.90
N GLY A 56 -10.85 -4.62 -1.59
CA GLY A 56 -10.17 -3.47 -2.18
C GLY A 56 -10.10 -3.53 -3.71
N PHE A 57 -9.86 -4.70 -4.29
CA PHE A 57 -9.69 -4.86 -5.74
C PHE A 57 -10.96 -4.43 -6.49
N VAL A 58 -12.14 -4.82 -5.97
CA VAL A 58 -13.43 -4.41 -6.51
C VAL A 58 -13.63 -2.90 -6.34
N HIS A 59 -13.29 -2.32 -5.18
CA HIS A 59 -13.38 -0.88 -4.96
C HIS A 59 -12.53 -0.05 -5.94
N LEU A 60 -11.38 -0.57 -6.38
CA LEU A 60 -10.55 0.13 -7.36
C LEU A 60 -11.17 0.12 -8.75
N SER A 61 -11.79 -1.00 -9.15
CA SER A 61 -12.53 -1.05 -10.42
C SER A 61 -13.73 -0.09 -10.44
N ALA A 62 -14.38 0.13 -9.30
CA ALA A 62 -15.45 1.12 -9.17
C ALA A 62 -14.94 2.57 -9.17
N CYS A 63 -13.67 2.80 -8.85
CA CYS A 63 -13.09 4.12 -8.72
C CYS A 63 -13.14 4.90 -10.04
N ASP A 64 -12.99 4.26 -11.20
CA ASP A 64 -13.11 4.94 -12.50
C ASP A 64 -14.52 5.49 -12.72
N LYS A 65 -15.56 4.67 -12.50
CA LYS A 65 -16.96 5.13 -12.60
C LYS A 65 -17.27 6.23 -11.59
N MET A 66 -16.77 6.12 -10.35
CA MET A 66 -16.97 7.12 -9.31
C MET A 66 -16.15 8.40 -9.50
N ALA A 67 -15.05 8.36 -10.23
CA ALA A 67 -14.18 9.53 -10.45
C ALA A 67 -14.48 10.25 -11.78
N ARG A 68 -15.26 9.65 -12.68
CA ARG A 68 -15.71 10.33 -13.91
C ARG A 68 -16.54 11.56 -13.55
N LYS A 69 -16.25 12.68 -14.21
CA LYS A 69 -16.86 14.00 -13.99
C LYS A 69 -16.53 14.67 -12.66
N HIS A 70 -15.63 14.08 -11.86
CA HIS A 70 -15.11 14.70 -10.64
C HIS A 70 -13.83 15.48 -10.89
N MET A 71 -13.59 16.48 -10.04
CA MET A 71 -12.40 17.31 -10.14
C MET A 71 -11.20 16.63 -9.48
N LEU A 72 -10.00 17.01 -9.91
CA LEU A 72 -8.74 16.51 -9.32
C LEU A 72 -8.61 16.87 -7.82
N ALA A 73 -9.37 17.85 -7.33
CA ALA A 73 -9.50 18.15 -5.90
C ALA A 73 -10.20 17.02 -5.13
N ASP A 74 -11.08 16.26 -5.77
CA ASP A 74 -11.82 15.15 -5.17
C ASP A 74 -10.91 13.92 -4.94
N LEU A 75 -9.75 13.83 -5.61
CA LEU A 75 -8.70 12.86 -5.25
C LEU A 75 -8.11 13.13 -3.87
N VAL A 76 -8.09 14.38 -3.41
CA VAL A 76 -7.69 14.71 -2.04
C VAL A 76 -8.73 14.18 -1.06
N ALA A 77 -10.02 14.23 -1.41
CA ALA A 77 -11.09 13.61 -0.61
C ALA A 77 -10.95 12.07 -0.56
N ILE A 78 -10.47 11.44 -1.63
CA ILE A 78 -10.11 10.01 -1.61
C ILE A 78 -8.98 9.75 -0.61
N ILE A 79 -7.92 10.55 -0.60
CA ILE A 79 -6.84 10.40 0.39
C ILE A 79 -7.37 10.64 1.80
N ASP A 80 -8.17 11.69 2.01
CA ASP A 80 -8.74 12.01 3.31
C ASP A 80 -9.65 10.87 3.82
N SER A 81 -10.47 10.27 2.96
CA SER A 81 -11.28 9.08 3.31
C SER A 81 -10.40 7.87 3.66
N ARG A 82 -9.28 7.63 2.96
CA ARG A 82 -8.31 6.59 3.34
C ARG A 82 -7.67 6.86 4.70
N THR A 83 -7.33 8.12 4.99
CA THR A 83 -6.77 8.48 6.30
C THR A 83 -7.80 8.29 7.42
N ALA A 84 -9.07 8.59 7.17
CA ALA A 84 -10.16 8.35 8.10
C ALA A 84 -10.34 6.85 8.36
N GLN A 85 -10.39 6.02 7.30
CA GLN A 85 -10.50 4.56 7.44
C GLN A 85 -9.31 3.96 8.21
N ALA A 86 -8.09 4.43 7.93
CA ALA A 86 -6.89 3.99 8.63
C ALA A 86 -6.94 4.36 10.13
N LYS A 87 -7.46 5.55 10.47
CA LYS A 87 -7.69 5.96 11.87
C LYS A 87 -8.75 5.12 12.55
N ILE A 88 -9.86 4.79 11.88
CA ILE A 88 -10.91 3.90 12.41
C ILE A 88 -10.32 2.52 12.71
N ASN A 89 -9.54 1.96 11.78
CA ASN A 89 -8.88 0.67 11.99
C ASN A 89 -7.87 0.71 13.15
N PHE A 90 -7.14 1.81 13.31
CA PHE A 90 -6.28 2.00 14.49
C PHE A 90 -7.09 1.97 15.79
N GLN A 91 -8.25 2.62 15.84
CA GLN A 91 -9.09 2.63 17.03
C GLN A 91 -9.62 1.23 17.37
N LYS A 92 -10.04 0.46 16.36
CA LYS A 92 -10.45 -0.95 16.54
C LYS A 92 -9.33 -1.81 17.15
N MET A 93 -8.07 -1.54 16.80
CA MET A 93 -6.89 -2.25 17.32
C MET A 93 -6.18 -1.52 18.47
N LYS A 94 -6.80 -0.51 19.08
CA LYS A 94 -6.15 0.37 20.07
C LYS A 94 -5.62 -0.42 21.27
N THR A 95 -6.36 -1.42 21.72
CA THR A 95 -5.99 -2.27 22.87
C THR A 95 -4.63 -2.92 22.67
N ILE A 96 -4.36 -3.44 21.47
CA ILE A 96 -3.10 -4.08 21.10
C ILE A 96 -2.01 -3.02 20.83
N LEU A 97 -2.33 -2.00 20.04
CA LEU A 97 -1.35 -1.01 19.57
C LEU A 97 -0.88 -0.04 20.67
N THR A 98 -1.61 0.08 21.77
CA THR A 98 -1.24 0.95 22.90
C THR A 98 -0.84 0.20 24.17
N ASN A 99 -0.76 -1.14 24.10
CA ASN A 99 -0.34 -1.98 25.22
C ASN A 99 1.16 -1.79 25.52
N LYS A 100 1.50 -1.59 26.80
CA LYS A 100 2.89 -1.44 27.27
C LYS A 100 3.65 -2.77 27.35
N HIS A 101 2.95 -3.88 27.56
CA HIS A 101 3.55 -5.22 27.67
C HIS A 101 4.02 -5.78 26.32
N ILE A 102 3.53 -5.21 25.21
CA ILE A 102 3.93 -5.61 23.86
C ILE A 102 5.08 -4.72 23.39
N SER A 103 6.14 -5.35 22.87
CA SER A 103 7.30 -4.64 22.32
C SER A 103 6.88 -3.62 21.25
N ILE A 104 7.62 -2.50 21.19
CA ILE A 104 7.37 -1.43 20.21
C ILE A 104 7.49 -1.99 18.78
N GLU A 105 8.40 -2.93 18.56
CA GLU A 105 8.61 -3.53 17.25
C GLU A 105 7.42 -4.38 16.79
N THR A 106 6.84 -5.20 17.67
CA THR A 106 5.65 -6.00 17.34
C THR A 106 4.46 -5.10 17.03
N ARG A 107 4.28 -4.01 17.80
CA ARG A 107 3.22 -3.02 17.54
C ARG A 107 3.43 -2.28 16.21
N LYS A 108 4.68 -1.95 15.88
CA LYS A 108 5.06 -1.38 14.57
C LYS A 108 4.75 -2.35 13.43
N ARG A 109 5.08 -3.63 13.56
CA ARG A 109 4.74 -4.66 12.56
C ARG A 109 3.22 -4.77 12.37
N ALA A 110 2.45 -4.81 13.46
CA ALA A 110 0.99 -4.79 13.38
C ALA A 110 0.46 -3.56 12.64
N LEU A 111 1.04 -2.38 12.89
CA LEU A 111 0.70 -1.15 12.18
C LEU A 111 1.02 -1.25 10.68
N GLN A 112 2.18 -1.80 10.32
CA GLN A 112 2.61 -2.02 8.94
C GLN A 112 1.74 -3.05 8.19
N CYS A 113 1.21 -4.06 8.89
CA CYS A 113 0.40 -5.12 8.28
C CYS A 113 -1.08 -4.73 8.13
N TYR A 114 -1.66 -4.05 9.12
CA TYR A 114 -3.12 -3.83 9.13
C TYR A 114 -3.52 -2.41 8.73
N ILE A 115 -2.71 -1.40 9.07
CA ILE A 115 -3.09 0.01 8.93
C ILE A 115 -2.40 0.64 7.72
N GLU A 116 -1.10 0.43 7.54
CA GLU A 116 -0.38 1.00 6.39
C GLU A 116 -0.96 0.56 5.03
N PRO A 117 -1.43 -0.68 4.82
CA PRO A 117 -2.03 -1.05 3.53
C PRO A 117 -3.38 -0.37 3.27
N VAL A 118 -4.11 0.04 4.32
CA VAL A 118 -5.34 0.82 4.20
C VAL A 118 -5.03 2.25 3.80
N LEU A 119 -4.06 2.85 4.48
CA LEU A 119 -3.61 4.21 4.22
C LEU A 119 -3.02 4.34 2.80
N MET A 120 -2.25 3.34 2.36
CA MET A 120 -1.44 3.40 1.14
C MET A 120 -2.12 2.76 -0.06
N TYR A 121 -3.42 2.50 0.05
CA TYR A 121 -4.16 1.83 -1.00
C TYR A 121 -4.27 2.71 -2.26
N GLY A 122 -3.83 2.17 -3.40
CA GLY A 122 -3.85 2.90 -4.68
C GLY A 122 -2.86 4.06 -4.76
N CYS A 123 -1.85 4.11 -3.88
CA CYS A 123 -0.85 5.18 -3.89
C CYS A 123 -0.02 5.24 -5.18
N GLU A 124 -0.06 4.18 -5.99
CA GLU A 124 0.60 4.13 -7.31
C GLU A 124 0.04 5.16 -8.30
N ALA A 125 -1.22 5.54 -8.14
CA ALA A 125 -1.90 6.50 -9.01
C ALA A 125 -1.89 7.94 -8.46
N TRP A 126 -1.32 8.17 -7.26
CA TRP A 126 -1.38 9.49 -6.62
C TRP A 126 -0.33 10.45 -7.16
N THR A 127 -0.71 11.70 -7.41
CA THR A 127 0.23 12.80 -7.59
C THR A 127 0.68 13.32 -6.22
N ILE A 128 1.96 13.12 -5.88
CA ILE A 128 2.51 13.50 -4.56
C ILE A 128 2.80 15.00 -4.52
N SER A 129 1.78 15.82 -4.30
CA SER A 129 1.96 17.25 -4.04
C SER A 129 2.56 17.50 -2.64
N LYS A 130 3.13 18.70 -2.43
CA LYS A 130 3.61 19.14 -1.09
C LYS A 130 2.52 19.02 -0.01
N GLN A 131 1.27 19.33 -0.35
CA GLN A 131 0.13 19.22 0.56
C GLN A 131 -0.15 17.77 0.96
N ILE A 132 -0.15 16.85 -0.02
CA ILE A 132 -0.36 15.42 0.23
C ILE A 132 0.79 14.84 1.06
N LYS A 133 2.03 15.24 0.76
CA LYS A 133 3.21 14.84 1.55
C LYS A 133 3.04 15.25 3.02
N ASN A 134 2.70 16.52 3.28
CA ASN A 134 2.49 17.02 4.65
C ASN A 134 1.36 16.27 5.37
N LYS A 135 0.24 15.99 4.68
CA LYS A 135 -0.86 15.17 5.24
C LYS A 135 -0.42 13.75 5.58
N LEU A 136 0.36 13.09 4.71
CA LEU A 136 0.88 11.74 4.94
C LEU A 136 1.92 11.69 6.08
N GLU A 137 2.68 12.76 6.28
CA GLU A 137 3.59 12.88 7.42
C GLU A 137 2.81 13.11 8.72
N ALA A 138 1.82 14.02 8.72
CA ALA A 138 0.97 14.28 9.88
C ALA A 138 0.19 13.05 10.33
N THR A 139 -0.33 12.26 9.39
CA THR A 139 -1.08 11.02 9.70
C THR A 139 -0.20 9.94 10.32
N GLU A 140 1.06 9.80 9.91
CA GLU A 140 1.98 8.90 10.61
C GLU A 140 2.34 9.39 12.00
N MET A 141 2.61 10.68 12.15
CA MET A 141 2.89 11.24 13.46
C MET A 141 1.71 11.00 14.40
N TRP A 142 0.48 11.10 13.90
CA TRP A 142 -0.73 10.77 14.65
C TRP A 142 -0.74 9.31 15.13
N PHE A 143 -0.38 8.36 14.27
CA PHE A 143 -0.31 6.94 14.62
C PHE A 143 0.80 6.64 15.63
N LEU A 144 2.01 7.14 15.38
CA LEU A 144 3.17 6.90 16.24
C LEU A 144 2.98 7.53 17.63
N ARG A 145 2.48 8.77 17.70
CA ARG A 145 2.22 9.44 18.99
C ARG A 145 1.19 8.69 19.82
N ARG A 146 0.13 8.14 19.20
CA ARG A 146 -0.86 7.31 19.91
C ARG A 146 -0.28 5.98 20.35
N MET A 147 0.47 5.30 19.49
CA MET A 147 1.14 4.03 19.81
C MET A 147 2.12 4.18 20.99
N LEU A 148 2.90 5.27 21.00
CA LEU A 148 3.83 5.62 22.08
C LEU A 148 3.14 6.31 23.28
N ARG A 149 1.83 6.56 23.22
CA ARG A 149 1.05 7.25 24.26
C ARG A 149 1.63 8.62 24.66
N ILE A 150 2.17 9.36 23.71
CA ILE A 150 2.74 10.69 23.94
C ILE A 150 1.58 11.69 24.08
N PRO A 151 1.38 12.30 25.26
CA PRO A 151 0.36 13.32 25.43
C PRO A 151 0.75 14.59 24.66
N TRP A 152 -0.24 15.39 24.28
CA TRP A 152 0.00 16.65 23.57
C TRP A 152 0.80 17.66 24.42
N THR A 153 0.67 17.58 25.75
CA THR A 153 1.39 18.42 26.73
C THR A 153 2.90 18.20 26.70
N ALA A 154 3.38 17.03 26.24
CA ALA A 154 4.80 16.71 26.20
C ALA A 154 5.59 17.52 25.15
N LYS A 155 4.92 18.24 24.23
CA LYS A 155 5.52 19.08 23.19
C LYS A 155 6.74 18.46 22.46
N LYS A 156 6.78 17.13 22.33
CA LYS A 156 7.88 16.40 21.66
C LYS A 156 7.92 16.73 20.16
N THR A 157 9.12 16.97 19.63
CA THR A 157 9.36 17.18 18.19
C THR A 157 9.12 15.90 17.39
N ASN A 158 8.79 16.02 16.09
CA ASN A 158 8.51 14.88 15.23
C ASN A 158 9.72 13.93 15.06
N GLU A 159 10.94 14.47 15.09
CA GLU A 159 12.18 13.68 15.00
C GLU A 159 12.39 12.83 16.25
N ARG A 160 12.12 13.40 17.44
CA ARG A 160 12.21 12.64 18.69
C ARG A 160 11.21 11.49 18.73
N VAL A 161 9.99 11.70 18.21
CA VAL A 161 8.98 10.64 18.08
C VAL A 161 9.44 9.51 17.14
N LEU A 162 10.10 9.87 16.02
CA LEU A 162 10.64 8.89 15.07
C LEU A 162 11.79 8.06 15.66
N ASN A 163 12.69 8.71 16.40
CA ASN A 163 13.79 8.05 17.09
C ASN A 163 13.27 7.07 18.16
N GLU A 164 12.29 7.50 18.96
CA GLU A 164 11.65 6.66 20.00
C GLU A 164 10.87 5.48 19.40
N ALA A 165 10.31 5.64 18.19
CA ALA A 165 9.68 4.55 17.44
C ALA A 165 10.67 3.67 16.64
N ASN A 166 11.98 3.97 16.72
CA ASN A 166 13.03 3.37 15.89
C ASN A 166 12.61 3.26 14.40
N LYS A 167 12.15 4.39 13.83
CA LYS A 167 11.62 4.46 12.46
C LYS A 167 12.25 5.62 11.70
N ARG A 168 12.79 5.32 10.50
CA ARG A 168 13.27 6.33 9.55
C ARG A 168 12.11 6.85 8.68
N ARG A 169 12.22 8.08 8.16
CA ARG A 169 11.24 8.68 7.22
C ARG A 169 11.27 7.97 5.86
N SER A 170 10.62 6.82 5.76
CA SER A 170 10.63 5.98 4.55
C SER A 170 9.33 5.99 3.75
N ARG A 171 8.25 6.63 4.22
CA ARG A 171 6.94 6.45 3.59
C ARG A 171 6.86 6.98 2.17
N VAL A 172 7.35 8.19 1.90
CA VAL A 172 7.41 8.73 0.53
C VAL A 172 8.24 7.80 -0.37
N ARG A 173 9.35 7.27 0.14
CA ARG A 173 10.19 6.29 -0.55
C ARG A 173 9.41 5.01 -0.90
N THR A 174 8.58 4.50 0.01
CA THR A 174 7.70 3.36 -0.24
C THR A 174 6.64 3.65 -1.30
N ILE A 175 6.04 4.85 -1.30
CA ILE A 175 5.09 5.26 -2.36
C ILE A 175 5.79 5.29 -3.71
N ARG A 176 6.94 5.98 -3.79
CA ARG A 176 7.73 6.07 -5.02
C ARG A 176 8.14 4.70 -5.55
N LYS A 177 8.46 3.75 -4.66
CA LYS A 177 8.72 2.34 -5.03
C LYS A 177 7.54 1.72 -5.75
N ARG A 178 6.35 1.84 -5.15
CA ARG A 178 5.13 1.25 -5.71
C ARG A 178 4.76 1.93 -7.02
N GLN A 179 4.85 3.27 -7.09
CA GLN A 179 4.65 4.04 -8.31
C GLN A 179 5.59 3.59 -9.45
N ALA A 180 6.88 3.45 -9.18
CA ALA A 180 7.85 3.03 -10.20
C ALA A 180 7.64 1.57 -10.64
N THR A 181 7.28 0.69 -9.70
CA THR A 181 6.96 -0.71 -10.02
C THR A 181 5.72 -0.82 -10.90
N PHE A 182 4.66 -0.09 -10.53
CA PHE A 182 3.41 -0.01 -11.26
C PHE A 182 3.62 0.58 -12.65
N LEU A 183 4.28 1.75 -12.73
CA LEU A 183 4.59 2.42 -13.99
C LEU A 183 5.40 1.50 -14.93
N GLY A 184 6.42 0.82 -14.41
CA GLY A 184 7.19 -0.12 -15.20
C GLY A 184 6.32 -1.23 -15.79
N GLY A 185 5.38 -1.77 -15.01
CA GLY A 185 4.41 -2.75 -15.50
C GLY A 185 3.46 -2.19 -16.55
N VAL A 186 2.90 -1.00 -16.32
CA VAL A 186 1.97 -0.31 -17.22
C VAL A 186 2.62 -0.03 -18.58
N MET A 187 3.82 0.56 -18.56
CA MET A 187 4.52 0.97 -19.78
C MET A 187 4.95 -0.22 -20.65
N ARG A 188 5.33 -1.35 -20.03
CA ARG A 188 5.71 -2.57 -20.77
C ARG A 188 4.52 -3.34 -21.35
N ARG A 189 3.30 -3.14 -20.82
CA ARG A 189 2.09 -3.83 -21.32
C ARG A 189 1.52 -3.22 -22.59
N GLY A 190 1.88 -1.99 -22.95
CA GLY A 190 1.49 -1.34 -24.21
C GLY A 190 -0.03 -1.12 -24.41
N LYS A 191 -0.83 -1.21 -23.34
CA LYS A 191 -2.31 -1.06 -23.40
C LYS A 191 -2.74 0.41 -23.28
N LEU A 192 -4.05 0.66 -23.25
CA LEU A 192 -4.66 1.99 -23.05
C LEU A 192 -4.02 2.80 -21.91
N GLU A 193 -3.62 2.14 -20.81
CA GLU A 193 -2.95 2.75 -19.65
C GLU A 193 -1.62 3.45 -20.03
N HIS A 194 -0.88 2.91 -21.00
CA HIS A 194 0.31 3.54 -21.57
C HIS A 194 -0.08 4.86 -22.24
N LEU A 195 -1.08 4.83 -23.13
CA LEU A 195 -1.58 6.02 -23.84
C LEU A 195 -2.13 7.10 -22.89
N VAL A 196 -2.81 6.71 -21.80
CA VAL A 196 -3.29 7.67 -20.79
C VAL A 196 -2.12 8.33 -20.04
N THR A 197 -1.03 7.60 -19.83
CA THR A 197 0.13 8.09 -19.06
C THR A 197 1.09 8.94 -19.91
N THR A 198 1.32 8.54 -21.17
CA THR A 198 2.22 9.23 -22.11
C THR A 198 1.53 10.18 -23.07
N GLY A 199 0.20 10.08 -23.19
CA GLY A 199 -0.59 10.80 -24.19
C GLY A 199 -0.40 12.31 -24.11
N LYS A 200 -0.02 12.90 -25.23
CA LYS A 200 -0.13 14.34 -25.44
C LYS A 200 -1.58 14.61 -25.84
N PHE A 201 -2.36 15.24 -24.95
CA PHE A 201 -3.68 15.73 -25.30
C PHE A 201 -3.53 16.90 -26.29
N GLU A 202 -4.28 16.86 -27.38
CA GLU A 202 -4.33 17.96 -28.35
C GLU A 202 -4.97 19.19 -27.70
N GLY A 203 -4.34 20.36 -27.88
CA GLY A 203 -4.81 21.64 -27.33
C GLY A 203 -3.75 22.42 -26.54
N LYS A 204 -3.89 23.75 -26.53
CA LYS A 204 -3.06 24.64 -25.70
C LYS A 204 -3.60 24.61 -24.26
N ARG A 205 -2.72 24.35 -23.30
CA ARG A 205 -3.08 24.42 -21.87
C ARG A 205 -3.35 25.88 -21.48
N SER A 206 -4.32 26.09 -20.60
CA SER A 206 -4.53 27.39 -19.95
C SER A 206 -3.24 27.89 -19.31
N ARG A 207 -2.91 29.18 -19.45
CA ARG A 207 -1.69 29.82 -18.89
C ARG A 207 -1.59 29.84 -17.36
N ALA A 208 -2.60 29.35 -16.64
CA ALA A 208 -2.60 29.25 -15.19
C ALA A 208 -1.55 28.26 -14.65
N ARG A 209 -1.39 28.20 -13.31
CA ARG A 209 -0.47 27.29 -12.63
C ARG A 209 -0.68 25.85 -13.12
N GLN A 210 0.32 25.32 -13.81
CA GLN A 210 0.27 23.96 -14.35
C GLN A 210 0.27 22.94 -13.22
N ARG A 211 -0.60 21.94 -13.32
CA ARG A 211 -0.67 20.84 -12.36
C ARG A 211 0.46 19.84 -12.63
N GLU A 212 1.11 19.36 -11.57
CA GLU A 212 2.15 18.34 -11.65
C GLU A 212 1.59 17.02 -12.20
N LYS A 213 2.23 16.46 -13.22
CA LYS A 213 1.94 15.08 -13.66
C LYS A 213 2.71 14.07 -12.82
N ILE A 214 2.22 12.83 -12.84
CA ILE A 214 2.93 11.69 -12.26
C ILE A 214 4.33 11.54 -12.91
N MET A 215 4.42 11.68 -14.24
CA MET A 215 5.69 11.60 -14.96
C MET A 215 6.66 12.73 -14.59
N ASP A 216 6.16 13.96 -14.43
CA ASP A 216 6.99 15.11 -14.05
C ASP A 216 7.56 14.89 -12.64
N GLY A 217 6.73 14.46 -11.69
CA GLY A 217 7.17 14.17 -10.33
C GLY A 217 8.05 12.92 -10.19
N LEU A 218 7.99 11.98 -11.13
CA LEU A 218 8.91 10.84 -11.21
C LEU A 218 10.24 11.23 -11.85
N ALA A 219 10.23 12.10 -12.86
CA ALA A 219 11.44 12.66 -13.44
C ALA A 219 12.24 13.42 -12.38
N THR A 220 11.60 14.28 -11.59
CA THR A 220 12.28 14.95 -10.47
C THR A 220 12.90 13.97 -9.47
N TRP A 221 12.35 12.76 -9.33
CA TRP A 221 12.84 11.76 -8.37
C TRP A 221 13.93 10.84 -8.92
N LEU A 222 13.86 10.44 -10.20
CA LEU A 222 14.82 9.56 -10.86
C LEU A 222 16.10 10.31 -11.32
N GLY A 223 16.06 11.64 -11.34
CA GLY A 223 17.17 12.51 -11.75
C GLY A 223 16.77 13.43 -12.93
N PRO A 224 17.54 14.47 -13.24
CA PRO A 224 17.23 15.48 -14.26
C PRO A 224 17.33 14.97 -15.72
N GLY A 225 16.84 13.75 -16.00
CA GLY A 225 16.66 13.22 -17.35
C GLY A 225 15.34 13.71 -17.96
N LYS A 226 15.29 13.78 -19.29
CA LYS A 226 14.04 14.08 -19.99
C LYS A 226 13.07 12.90 -19.80
N VAL A 227 11.77 13.18 -19.86
CA VAL A 227 10.73 12.13 -19.77
C VAL A 227 10.93 11.04 -20.83
N SER A 228 11.55 11.37 -21.98
CA SER A 228 11.97 10.42 -23.01
C SER A 228 12.92 9.33 -22.51
N ASP A 229 13.87 9.71 -21.67
CA ASP A 229 14.95 8.85 -21.23
C ASP A 229 14.42 7.84 -20.20
N ILE A 230 13.43 8.28 -19.40
CA ILE A 230 12.65 7.42 -18.51
C ILE A 230 11.83 6.43 -19.35
N LEU A 231 11.17 6.87 -20.42
CA LEU A 231 10.38 5.97 -21.26
C LEU A 231 11.23 4.92 -21.98
N ALA A 232 12.45 5.29 -22.39
CA ALA A 232 13.43 4.35 -22.93
C ALA A 232 13.89 3.35 -21.87
N GLY A 233 14.28 3.85 -20.69
CA GLY A 233 14.76 3.03 -19.57
C GLY A 233 13.70 2.08 -19.00
N VAL A 234 12.41 2.43 -19.07
CA VAL A 234 11.31 1.56 -18.58
C VAL A 234 11.11 0.30 -19.45
N LYS A 235 11.46 0.37 -20.75
CA LYS A 235 11.35 -0.77 -21.67
C LYS A 235 12.33 -1.88 -21.29
N ASP A 236 13.54 -1.52 -20.88
CA ASP A 236 14.55 -2.44 -20.39
C ASP A 236 14.34 -2.71 -18.89
N ARG A 237 14.25 -3.98 -18.50
CA ARG A 237 13.95 -4.38 -17.12
C ARG A 237 15.13 -4.12 -16.18
N ASP A 238 16.35 -4.27 -16.67
CA ASP A 238 17.55 -4.21 -15.84
C ASP A 238 18.02 -2.76 -15.70
N LEU A 239 17.99 -1.99 -16.79
CA LEU A 239 18.16 -0.53 -16.70
C LEU A 239 17.11 0.12 -15.79
N TRP A 240 15.84 -0.30 -15.87
CA TRP A 240 14.79 0.24 -14.98
C TRP A 240 15.05 -0.08 -13.50
N ARG A 241 15.55 -1.28 -13.20
CA ARG A 241 15.92 -1.67 -11.84
C ARG A 241 17.10 -0.84 -11.32
N ASP A 242 18.10 -0.61 -12.16
CA ASP A 242 19.29 0.17 -11.80
C ASP A 242 18.96 1.65 -11.60
N MET A 243 18.11 2.22 -12.46
CA MET A 243 17.60 3.59 -12.29
C MET A 243 16.87 3.76 -10.96
N ILE A 244 15.99 2.81 -10.61
CA ILE A 244 15.29 2.81 -9.33
C ILE A 244 16.28 2.65 -8.16
N ALA A 245 17.26 1.76 -8.29
CA ALA A 245 18.28 1.53 -7.27
C ALA A 245 19.15 2.78 -7.02
N ASN A 246 19.53 3.48 -8.09
CA ASN A 246 20.32 4.70 -8.02
C ASN A 246 19.53 5.87 -7.43
N ALA A 247 18.25 6.02 -7.80
CA ALA A 247 17.36 7.00 -7.17
C ALA A 247 17.16 6.77 -5.66
N TYR A 248 17.37 5.54 -5.18
CA TYR A 248 17.39 5.26 -3.74
C TYR A 248 18.70 5.61 -3.06
N LYS A 249 19.83 5.54 -3.76
CA LYS A 249 21.15 5.90 -3.23
C LYS A 249 21.33 7.42 -3.13
N GLN A 250 20.74 8.19 -4.05
CA GLN A 250 20.85 9.67 -4.07
C GLN A 250 19.91 10.37 -3.07
N GLY A 251 18.94 9.66 -2.48
CA GLY A 251 17.97 10.21 -1.54
C GLY A 251 18.34 10.06 -0.05
N THR A 252 19.62 9.84 0.26
CA THR A 252 20.19 9.87 1.63
C THR A 252 20.77 11.23 1.95
#